data_AF-A0A258DAF1-F1
#
_entry.id   AF-A0A258DAF1-F1
#
_cell.length_a   1.000
_cell.length_b   1.000
_cell.length_c   1.000
_cell.angle_alpha   90.00
_cell.angle_beta   90.00
_cell.angle_gamma   90.00
#
_symmetry.space_group_name_H-M   'P 1'
#
loop_
_entity.id
_entity.type
_entity.pdbx_description
1 polymer ?
#
loop_
_entity_poly.entity_id
_entity_poly.type
_entity_poly.pdbx_seq_one_letter_code
_entity_poly.pdbx_strand_id
1 'polypeptide(L)'
;MIVRALTPRPDGLRQQFALMAPTQTQARSIAWQYLRDQTACFAGAKGYKALEQHLTITLPDPRNTNKPGSTIMLVGAENAERLRGLFLDGIVIDEAADVADFIISQIIRPALADRLGWLTVSGTVKSIDDYLWRTHLLAEKMPLLWYSDLLSADQTGIIPQHELDDLRASMSDEAFQVEFLCNVNAATTGKILLPYMVNKQITKVPYDPAGSAPVTAWDLGISDAMAVWTMQMVGREPHILDFHQQSGVALDYFVEWLGKLPYARSDEVQAE
;
A
#
# COMPACT_ATOMS: atom_id res chain seq x y z
N MET A 1 6.23 -21.01 -5.72
CA MET A 1 7.46 -20.37 -6.25
C MET A 1 8.58 -21.36 -6.58
N ILE A 2 9.09 -22.18 -5.63
CA ILE A 2 10.24 -23.10 -5.85
C ILE A 2 10.05 -24.01 -7.08
N VAL A 3 8.88 -24.64 -7.24
CA VAL A 3 8.56 -25.50 -8.39
C VAL A 3 8.70 -24.76 -9.72
N ARG A 4 8.21 -23.51 -9.80
CA ARG A 4 8.36 -22.65 -10.99
C ARG A 4 9.83 -22.31 -11.22
N ALA A 5 10.59 -22.04 -10.17
CA ALA A 5 12.02 -21.77 -10.27
C ALA A 5 12.84 -22.99 -10.73
N LEU A 6 12.37 -24.20 -10.48
CA LEU A 6 12.96 -25.45 -11.01
C LEU A 6 12.48 -25.78 -12.43
N THR A 7 11.64 -24.96 -13.05
CA THR A 7 11.20 -25.15 -14.44
C THR A 7 11.95 -24.16 -15.34
N PRO A 8 12.99 -24.58 -16.08
CA PRO A 8 13.75 -23.67 -16.92
C PRO A 8 12.91 -23.17 -18.08
N ARG A 9 13.02 -21.88 -18.38
CA ARG A 9 12.39 -21.33 -19.57
C ARG A 9 13.02 -21.83 -20.88
N PRO A 10 12.26 -21.83 -21.97
CA PRO A 10 12.75 -22.25 -23.28
C PRO A 10 13.89 -21.38 -23.81
N ASP A 11 13.94 -20.10 -23.41
CA ASP A 11 14.95 -19.13 -23.85
C ASP A 11 16.36 -19.40 -23.28
N GLY A 12 16.48 -20.25 -22.25
CA GLY A 12 17.75 -20.58 -21.60
C GLY A 12 18.40 -19.41 -20.86
N LEU A 13 17.67 -18.30 -20.67
CA LEU A 13 18.18 -17.13 -19.96
C LEU A 13 18.13 -17.33 -18.45
N ARG A 14 18.91 -16.52 -17.73
CA ARG A 14 18.89 -16.50 -16.26
C ARG A 14 17.49 -16.16 -15.77
N GLN A 15 17.01 -16.90 -14.76
CA GLN A 15 15.70 -16.69 -14.16
C GLN A 15 15.80 -16.12 -12.75
N GLN A 16 14.91 -15.20 -12.43
CA GLN A 16 14.86 -14.55 -11.11
C GLN A 16 13.45 -14.52 -10.55
N PHE A 17 13.32 -14.89 -9.29
CA PHE A 17 12.06 -14.86 -8.55
C PHE A 17 12.26 -14.11 -7.25
N ALA A 18 11.21 -13.44 -6.77
CA ALA A 18 11.25 -12.72 -5.51
C ALA A 18 10.07 -13.11 -4.61
N LEU A 19 10.30 -13.08 -3.30
CA LEU A 19 9.25 -12.92 -2.30
C LEU A 19 9.49 -11.55 -1.65
N MET A 20 8.46 -10.72 -1.66
CA MET A 20 8.47 -9.38 -1.11
C MET A 20 7.53 -9.30 0.08
N ALA A 21 7.99 -8.64 1.14
CA ALA A 21 7.15 -8.21 2.26
C ALA A 21 7.31 -6.68 2.44
N PRO A 22 6.51 -6.02 3.30
CA PRO A 22 6.67 -4.59 3.60
C PRO A 22 8.09 -4.22 4.00
N THR A 23 8.76 -5.07 4.79
CA THR A 23 10.18 -4.93 5.13
C THR A 23 11.02 -6.16 4.80
N GLN A 24 12.30 -5.99 4.49
CA GLN A 24 13.21 -7.12 4.27
C GLN A 24 13.41 -7.94 5.55
N THR A 25 13.35 -7.29 6.73
CA THR A 25 13.40 -7.97 8.03
C THR A 25 12.18 -8.87 8.25
N GLN A 26 10.99 -8.40 7.86
CA GLN A 26 9.77 -9.21 7.88
C GLN A 26 9.89 -10.38 6.90
N ALA A 27 10.30 -10.12 5.64
CA ALA A 27 10.52 -11.14 4.64
C ALA A 27 11.48 -12.25 5.13
N ARG A 28 12.57 -11.87 5.80
CA ARG A 28 13.50 -12.82 6.43
C ARG A 28 12.80 -13.67 7.49
N SER A 29 12.06 -13.04 8.39
CA SER A 29 11.41 -13.71 9.52
C SER A 29 10.34 -14.69 9.09
N ILE A 30 9.55 -14.33 8.07
CA ILE A 30 8.43 -15.16 7.59
C ILE A 30 8.87 -16.29 6.65
N ALA A 31 9.91 -16.09 5.83
CA ALA A 31 10.17 -16.98 4.69
C ALA A 31 11.58 -17.55 4.60
N TRP A 32 12.60 -16.96 5.22
CA TRP A 32 14.00 -17.39 5.00
C TRP A 32 14.25 -18.82 5.44
N GLN A 33 13.81 -19.17 6.65
CA GLN A 33 14.00 -20.52 7.18
C GLN A 33 13.25 -21.55 6.36
N TYR A 34 11.98 -21.30 6.01
CA TYR A 34 11.21 -22.15 5.12
C TYR A 34 11.88 -22.34 3.76
N LEU A 35 12.36 -21.26 3.14
CA LEU A 35 13.03 -21.35 1.85
C LEU A 35 14.31 -22.18 1.93
N ARG A 36 15.09 -22.06 3.02
CA ARG A 36 16.27 -22.90 3.25
C ARG A 36 15.91 -24.36 3.42
N ASP A 37 14.96 -24.67 4.29
CA ASP A 37 14.59 -26.05 4.61
C ASP A 37 13.98 -26.75 3.40
N GLN A 38 13.10 -26.07 2.67
CA GLN A 38 12.48 -26.59 1.45
C GLN A 38 13.45 -26.74 0.27
N THR A 39 14.65 -26.16 0.36
CA THR A 39 15.69 -26.28 -0.67
C THR A 39 16.93 -27.04 -0.19
N ALA A 40 16.93 -27.53 1.05
CA ALA A 40 18.06 -28.21 1.67
C ALA A 40 18.44 -29.51 0.94
N CYS A 41 17.49 -30.16 0.26
CA CYS A 41 17.76 -31.34 -0.58
C CYS A 41 18.79 -31.08 -1.70
N PHE A 42 19.00 -29.81 -2.09
CA PHE A 42 19.98 -29.41 -3.10
C PHE A 42 21.36 -29.05 -2.52
N ALA A 43 21.55 -29.11 -1.20
CA ALA A 43 22.79 -28.66 -0.56
C ALA A 43 24.07 -29.38 -1.05
N GLY A 44 23.95 -30.61 -1.57
CA GLY A 44 25.06 -31.36 -2.17
C GLY A 44 25.39 -30.99 -3.62
N ALA A 45 24.55 -30.18 -4.29
CA ALA A 45 24.74 -29.80 -5.68
C ALA A 45 25.68 -28.58 -5.79
N LYS A 46 26.68 -28.62 -6.69
CA LYS A 46 27.60 -27.48 -6.89
C LYS A 46 26.91 -26.21 -7.40
N GLY A 47 25.78 -26.37 -8.11
CA GLY A 47 24.96 -25.27 -8.59
C GLY A 47 24.10 -24.60 -7.52
N TYR A 48 23.97 -25.21 -6.33
CA TYR A 48 23.19 -24.65 -5.23
C TYR A 48 24.01 -23.64 -4.44
N LYS A 49 23.42 -22.49 -4.12
CA LYS A 49 24.07 -21.47 -3.28
C LYS A 49 23.04 -20.73 -2.44
N ALA A 50 23.15 -20.84 -1.12
CA ALA A 50 22.39 -20.02 -0.17
C ALA A 50 23.27 -18.90 0.39
N LEU A 51 22.84 -17.65 0.21
CA LEU A 51 23.54 -16.45 0.66
C LEU A 51 22.68 -15.68 1.66
N GLU A 52 22.95 -15.91 2.94
CA GLU A 52 22.16 -15.34 4.04
C GLU A 52 22.27 -13.82 4.15
N GLN A 53 23.44 -13.24 3.85
CA GLN A 53 23.64 -11.79 3.86
C GLN A 53 22.80 -11.07 2.80
N HIS A 54 22.51 -11.74 1.68
CA HIS A 54 21.73 -11.20 0.58
C HIS A 54 20.30 -11.73 0.55
N LEU A 55 19.95 -12.65 1.46
CA LEU A 55 18.69 -13.40 1.48
C LEU A 55 18.33 -13.99 0.11
N THR A 56 19.32 -14.62 -0.53
CA THR A 56 19.13 -15.26 -1.84
C THR A 56 19.46 -16.75 -1.78
N ILE A 57 18.67 -17.54 -2.50
CA ILE A 57 18.96 -18.94 -2.80
C ILE A 57 19.00 -19.11 -4.32
N THR A 58 20.14 -19.53 -4.83
CA THR A 58 20.27 -20.03 -6.20
C THR A 58 20.07 -21.53 -6.20
N LEU A 59 19.05 -21.99 -6.91
CA LEU A 59 18.78 -23.40 -7.13
C LEU A 59 19.70 -23.93 -8.24
N PRO A 60 20.09 -25.22 -8.20
CA PRO A 60 20.83 -25.82 -9.29
C PRO A 60 19.99 -25.88 -10.57
N ASP A 61 20.63 -25.89 -11.73
CA ASP A 61 19.96 -26.17 -13.00
C ASP A 61 19.45 -27.63 -13.00
N PRO A 62 18.15 -27.87 -13.21
CA PRO A 62 17.59 -29.24 -13.22
C PRO A 62 18.15 -30.11 -14.36
N ARG A 63 18.70 -29.51 -15.43
CA ARG A 63 19.36 -30.22 -16.53
C ARG A 63 20.81 -30.57 -16.20
N ASN A 64 21.44 -29.83 -15.29
CA ASN A 64 22.81 -30.08 -14.84
C ASN A 64 23.04 -29.47 -13.44
N THR A 65 22.99 -30.32 -12.42
CA THR A 65 23.07 -29.89 -11.02
C THR A 65 24.41 -29.26 -10.61
N ASN A 66 25.43 -29.36 -11.46
CA ASN A 66 26.70 -28.68 -11.24
C ASN A 66 26.70 -27.20 -11.66
N LYS A 67 25.66 -26.74 -12.36
CA LYS A 67 25.53 -25.35 -12.81
C LYS A 67 24.46 -24.60 -12.01
N PRO A 68 24.65 -23.29 -11.76
CA PRO A 68 23.59 -22.47 -11.16
C PRO A 68 22.43 -22.33 -12.13
N GLY A 69 21.21 -22.42 -11.60
CA GLY A 69 19.97 -22.20 -12.33
C GLY A 69 19.30 -20.90 -11.89
N SER A 70 18.07 -21.01 -11.39
CA SER A 70 17.23 -19.87 -11.00
C SER A 70 17.62 -19.32 -9.63
N THR A 71 17.49 -18.01 -9.46
CA THR A 71 17.67 -17.34 -8.15
C THR A 71 16.31 -16.97 -7.55
N ILE A 72 16.11 -17.28 -6.27
CA ILE A 72 15.01 -16.81 -5.44
C ILE A 72 15.59 -15.81 -4.44
N MET A 73 14.98 -14.64 -4.30
CA MET A 73 15.42 -13.60 -3.35
C MET A 73 14.29 -13.15 -2.43
N LEU A 74 14.64 -12.78 -1.19
CA LEU A 74 13.73 -12.11 -0.27
C LEU A 74 14.05 -10.61 -0.27
N VAL A 75 13.05 -9.82 -0.63
CA VAL A 75 13.15 -8.37 -0.76
C VAL A 75 12.13 -7.69 0.12
N GLY A 76 12.35 -6.41 0.39
CA GLY A 76 11.44 -5.58 1.14
C GLY A 76 10.99 -4.37 0.32
N ALA A 77 9.74 -3.96 0.51
CA ALA A 77 9.15 -2.82 -0.18
C ALA A 77 9.65 -1.47 0.35
N GLU A 78 10.21 -1.40 1.56
CA GLU A 78 10.72 -0.18 2.19
C GLU A 78 11.82 0.50 1.39
N ASN A 79 12.52 -0.24 0.52
CA ASN A 79 13.53 0.32 -0.38
C ASN A 79 13.16 0.12 -1.85
N ALA A 80 12.21 0.94 -2.31
CA ALA A 80 11.72 0.93 -3.69
C ALA A 80 12.82 1.05 -4.75
N GLU A 81 13.88 1.83 -4.49
CA GLU A 81 14.98 2.04 -5.44
C GLU A 81 15.79 0.77 -5.70
N ARG A 82 15.93 -0.12 -4.72
CA ARG A 82 16.59 -1.43 -4.92
C ARG A 82 15.76 -2.39 -5.78
N LEU A 83 14.45 -2.18 -5.86
CA LEU A 83 13.55 -2.98 -6.67
C LEU A 83 13.56 -2.53 -8.14
N ARG A 84 13.92 -1.27 -8.40
CA ARG A 84 14.03 -0.74 -9.77
C ARG A 84 15.18 -1.41 -10.52
N GLY A 85 14.94 -1.74 -11.78
CA GLY A 85 15.93 -2.38 -12.65
C GLY A 85 16.08 -3.89 -12.46
N LEU A 86 15.32 -4.49 -11.53
CA LEU A 86 15.17 -5.94 -11.49
C LEU A 86 14.35 -6.41 -12.71
N PHE A 87 14.66 -7.62 -13.17
CA PHE A 87 13.77 -8.38 -14.05
C PHE A 87 13.32 -9.62 -13.27
N LEU A 88 12.03 -9.97 -13.38
CA LEU A 88 11.44 -11.03 -12.57
C LEU A 88 10.61 -11.96 -13.45
N ASP A 89 10.86 -13.27 -13.34
CA ASP A 89 10.03 -14.32 -13.94
C ASP A 89 8.81 -14.64 -13.05
N GLY A 90 8.85 -14.21 -11.79
CA GLY A 90 7.68 -14.20 -10.93
C GLY A 90 7.96 -13.64 -9.54
N ILE A 91 6.93 -13.13 -8.89
CA ILE A 91 7.03 -12.57 -7.55
C ILE A 91 5.79 -12.90 -6.71
N VAL A 92 6.04 -13.18 -5.43
CA VAL A 92 5.01 -13.24 -4.39
C VAL A 92 5.14 -12.00 -3.53
N ILE A 93 4.07 -11.25 -3.34
CA ILE A 93 4.00 -10.11 -2.42
C ILE A 93 3.12 -10.53 -1.26
N ASP A 94 3.72 -10.64 -0.08
CA ASP A 94 3.00 -10.87 1.16
C ASP A 94 2.71 -9.55 1.86
N GLU A 95 1.61 -9.51 2.61
CA GLU A 95 1.07 -8.29 3.23
C GLU A 95 0.94 -7.12 2.24
N ALA A 96 0.35 -7.40 1.07
CA ALA A 96 0.24 -6.44 -0.02
C ALA A 96 -0.57 -5.17 0.34
N ALA A 97 -1.44 -5.22 1.36
CA ALA A 97 -2.15 -4.06 1.86
C ALA A 97 -1.23 -3.02 2.54
N ASP A 98 -0.06 -3.45 3.05
CA ASP A 98 0.95 -2.58 3.67
C ASP A 98 2.05 -2.13 2.69
N VAL A 99 1.93 -2.49 1.42
CA VAL A 99 2.87 -2.09 0.36
C VAL A 99 2.29 -0.92 -0.41
N ALA A 100 3.07 0.14 -0.58
CA ALA A 100 2.63 1.31 -1.35
C ALA A 100 2.34 0.94 -2.81
N ASP A 101 1.16 1.33 -3.30
CA ASP A 101 0.64 1.05 -4.64
C ASP A 101 1.62 1.29 -5.79
N PHE A 102 2.39 2.38 -5.72
CA PHE A 102 3.32 2.76 -6.78
C PHE A 102 4.47 1.76 -6.93
N ILE A 103 4.86 1.07 -5.84
CA ILE A 103 5.90 0.05 -5.87
C ILE A 103 5.41 -1.11 -6.74
N ILE A 104 4.19 -1.56 -6.52
CA ILE A 104 3.65 -2.69 -7.29
C ILE A 104 3.39 -2.24 -8.73
N SER A 105 2.65 -1.14 -8.91
CA SER A 105 2.17 -0.71 -10.24
C SER A 105 3.26 -0.13 -11.16
N GLN A 106 4.26 0.58 -10.62
CA GLN A 106 5.27 1.29 -11.42
C GLN A 106 6.67 0.66 -11.36
N ILE A 107 6.91 -0.29 -10.44
CA ILE A 107 8.23 -0.95 -10.33
C ILE A 107 8.09 -2.44 -10.62
N ILE A 108 7.28 -3.16 -9.84
CA ILE A 108 7.16 -4.62 -9.96
C ILE A 108 6.45 -5.04 -11.24
N ARG A 109 5.33 -4.39 -11.60
CA ARG A 109 4.58 -4.72 -12.81
C ARG A 109 5.44 -4.55 -14.08
N PRO A 110 6.20 -3.45 -14.27
CA PRO A 110 7.17 -3.37 -15.35
C PRO A 110 8.28 -4.43 -15.29
N ALA A 111 8.85 -4.71 -14.12
CA ALA A 111 9.89 -5.74 -13.95
C ALA A 111 9.44 -7.16 -14.35
N LEU A 112 8.14 -7.45 -14.20
CA LEU A 112 7.53 -8.70 -14.66
C LEU A 112 7.22 -8.68 -16.16
N ALA A 113 6.84 -7.52 -16.72
CA ALA A 113 6.41 -7.39 -18.11
C ALA A 113 7.51 -7.84 -19.09
N ASP A 114 8.76 -7.46 -18.83
CA ASP A 114 9.93 -7.83 -19.65
C ASP A 114 10.11 -9.35 -19.80
N ARG A 115 9.64 -10.11 -18.82
CA ARG A 115 9.76 -11.57 -18.77
C ARG A 115 8.43 -12.28 -18.97
N LEU A 116 7.32 -11.57 -19.14
CA LEU A 116 5.98 -12.17 -19.03
C LEU A 116 5.84 -12.99 -17.72
N GLY A 117 6.38 -12.43 -16.63
CA GLY A 117 6.37 -13.05 -15.31
C GLY A 117 4.99 -13.03 -14.66
N TRP A 118 4.83 -13.84 -13.60
CA TRP A 118 3.58 -13.91 -12.84
C TRP A 118 3.67 -13.14 -11.52
N LEU A 119 2.51 -12.71 -11.01
CA LEU A 119 2.37 -12.01 -9.75
C LEU A 119 1.38 -12.76 -8.86
N THR A 120 1.78 -13.02 -7.62
CA THR A 120 0.87 -13.43 -6.54
C THR A 120 0.89 -12.36 -5.46
N VAL A 121 -0.28 -11.97 -4.96
CA VAL A 121 -0.42 -11.07 -3.82
C VAL A 121 -1.23 -11.76 -2.72
N SER A 122 -0.83 -11.59 -1.47
CA SER A 122 -1.50 -12.10 -0.27
C SER A 122 -1.45 -11.06 0.85
N GLY A 123 -2.23 -11.29 1.89
CA GLY A 123 -2.28 -10.46 3.09
C GLY A 123 -3.70 -10.34 3.62
N THR A 124 -3.85 -9.50 4.65
CA THR A 124 -5.16 -9.13 5.17
C THR A 124 -5.67 -7.89 4.44
N VAL A 125 -6.95 -7.89 4.07
CA VAL A 125 -7.60 -6.72 3.46
C VAL A 125 -7.84 -5.68 4.55
N LYS A 126 -7.43 -4.43 4.34
CA LYS A 126 -7.55 -3.35 5.33
C LYS A 126 -8.49 -2.23 4.89
N SER A 127 -8.66 -2.02 3.59
CA SER A 127 -9.47 -0.94 3.04
C SER A 127 -9.97 -1.25 1.63
N ILE A 128 -11.10 -0.67 1.25
CA ILE A 128 -11.64 -0.78 -0.12
C ILE A 128 -10.69 -0.21 -1.18
N ASP A 129 -9.77 0.67 -0.76
CA ASP A 129 -8.81 1.35 -1.63
C ASP A 129 -7.48 0.61 -1.74
N ASP A 130 -7.21 -0.39 -0.88
CA ASP A 130 -5.93 -1.08 -0.86
C ASP A 130 -5.70 -1.94 -2.12
N TYR A 131 -4.43 -2.21 -2.44
CA TYR A 131 -4.05 -2.94 -3.65
C TYR A 131 -4.64 -4.34 -3.70
N LEU A 132 -4.70 -5.02 -2.56
CA LEU A 132 -5.14 -6.40 -2.43
C LEU A 132 -6.63 -6.52 -2.79
N TRP A 133 -7.48 -5.67 -2.21
CA TRP A 133 -8.92 -5.64 -2.48
C TRP A 133 -9.21 -5.26 -3.93
N ARG A 134 -8.55 -4.22 -4.45
CA ARG A 134 -8.75 -3.80 -5.85
C ARG A 134 -8.33 -4.90 -6.83
N THR A 135 -7.30 -5.67 -6.49
CA THR A 135 -6.86 -6.81 -7.31
C THR A 135 -7.83 -7.99 -7.21
N HIS A 136 -8.40 -8.25 -6.03
CA HIS A 136 -9.48 -9.23 -5.85
C HIS A 136 -10.69 -8.89 -6.73
N LEU A 137 -11.20 -7.64 -6.67
CA LEU A 137 -12.31 -7.18 -7.51
C LEU A 137 -11.99 -7.23 -9.01
N LEU A 138 -10.73 -7.01 -9.39
CA LEU A 138 -10.29 -7.18 -10.78
C LEU A 138 -10.35 -8.65 -11.21
N ALA A 139 -9.99 -9.57 -10.31
CA ALA A 139 -10.02 -11.00 -10.58
C ALA A 139 -11.43 -11.53 -10.79
N GLU A 140 -12.40 -11.06 -10.00
CA GLU A 140 -13.83 -11.38 -10.21
C GLU A 140 -14.31 -10.96 -11.61
N LYS A 141 -13.82 -9.81 -12.12
CA LYS A 141 -14.16 -9.31 -13.46
C LYS A 141 -13.40 -10.01 -14.58
N MET A 142 -12.22 -10.58 -14.28
CA MET A 142 -11.32 -11.19 -15.26
C MET A 142 -10.80 -12.56 -14.80
N PRO A 143 -11.69 -13.55 -14.57
CA PRO A 143 -11.33 -14.83 -13.95
C PRO A 143 -10.42 -15.72 -14.80
N LEU A 144 -10.31 -15.44 -16.11
CA LEU A 144 -9.37 -16.14 -17.01
C LEU A 144 -7.93 -15.61 -16.88
N LEU A 145 -7.75 -14.39 -16.39
CA LEU A 145 -6.45 -13.74 -16.25
C LEU A 145 -5.93 -13.80 -14.81
N TRP A 146 -6.85 -13.76 -13.85
CA TRP A 146 -6.53 -13.73 -12.43
C TRP A 146 -7.30 -14.81 -11.69
N TYR A 147 -6.60 -15.45 -10.77
CA TYR A 147 -7.21 -16.25 -9.73
C TYR A 147 -7.27 -15.42 -8.45
N SER A 148 -8.37 -15.51 -7.71
CA SER A 148 -8.51 -14.90 -6.39
C SER A 148 -9.39 -15.76 -5.52
N ASP A 149 -9.14 -15.70 -4.21
CA ASP A 149 -9.83 -16.48 -3.20
C ASP A 149 -9.86 -15.66 -1.90
N LEU A 150 -10.98 -15.69 -1.18
CA LEU A 150 -11.15 -15.04 0.12
C LEU A 150 -11.31 -16.13 1.18
N LEU A 151 -10.40 -16.11 2.15
CA LEU A 151 -10.25 -17.18 3.14
C LEU A 151 -10.70 -16.68 4.52
N SER A 152 -12.01 -16.56 4.70
CA SER A 152 -12.59 -16.14 5.99
C SER A 152 -12.40 -17.22 7.07
N ALA A 153 -12.07 -16.79 8.28
CA ALA A 153 -11.68 -17.69 9.36
C ALA A 153 -12.81 -18.64 9.80
N ASP A 154 -14.06 -18.21 9.70
CA ASP A 154 -15.25 -19.01 10.01
C ASP A 154 -15.56 -20.08 8.94
N GLN A 155 -15.06 -19.91 7.71
CA GLN A 155 -15.26 -20.86 6.62
C GLN A 155 -14.10 -21.83 6.44
N THR A 156 -12.86 -21.39 6.70
CA THR A 156 -11.68 -22.22 6.48
C THR A 156 -11.51 -23.33 7.52
N GLY A 157 -12.00 -23.13 8.74
CA GLY A 157 -11.80 -24.06 9.86
C GLY A 157 -10.35 -24.23 10.30
N ILE A 158 -9.45 -23.33 9.88
CA ILE A 158 -8.03 -23.35 10.27
C ILE A 158 -7.86 -22.92 11.73
N ILE A 159 -8.64 -21.92 12.15
CA ILE A 159 -8.64 -21.41 13.52
C ILE A 159 -9.74 -22.15 14.31
N PRO A 160 -9.44 -22.76 15.47
CA PRO A 160 -10.46 -23.39 16.30
C PRO A 160 -11.54 -22.39 16.74
N GLN A 161 -12.80 -22.85 16.78
CA GLN A 161 -13.93 -21.96 17.10
C GLN A 161 -13.77 -21.22 18.44
N HIS A 162 -13.23 -21.87 19.47
CA HIS A 162 -13.04 -21.25 20.78
C HIS A 162 -12.03 -20.09 20.75
N GLU A 163 -11.01 -20.15 19.88
CA GLU A 163 -10.07 -19.05 19.67
C GLU A 163 -10.75 -17.90 18.92
N LEU A 164 -11.60 -18.19 17.93
CA LEU A 164 -12.39 -17.17 17.24
C LEU A 164 -13.35 -16.45 18.19
N ASP A 165 -13.98 -17.19 19.10
CA ASP A 165 -14.88 -16.62 20.10
C ASP A 165 -14.12 -15.70 21.08
N ASP A 166 -12.92 -16.07 21.51
CA ASP A 166 -12.05 -15.26 22.37
C ASP A 166 -11.53 -14.00 21.65
N LEU A 167 -11.09 -14.15 20.40
CA LEU A 167 -10.67 -13.02 19.54
C LEU A 167 -11.83 -12.04 19.31
N ARG A 168 -13.04 -12.55 19.07
CA ARG A 168 -14.21 -11.70 18.91
C ARG A 168 -14.58 -10.95 20.19
N ALA A 169 -14.32 -11.53 21.36
CA ALA A 169 -14.59 -10.90 22.64
C ALA A 169 -13.52 -9.85 23.03
N SER A 170 -12.30 -9.98 22.52
CA SER A 170 -11.15 -9.11 22.86
C SER A 170 -10.94 -7.95 21.88
N MET A 171 -11.50 -8.04 20.68
CA MET A 171 -11.35 -7.04 19.61
C MET A 171 -12.66 -6.25 19.38
N SER A 172 -12.59 -5.11 18.68
CA SER A 172 -13.82 -4.46 18.20
C SER A 172 -14.46 -5.30 17.10
N ASP A 173 -15.79 -5.18 16.92
CA ASP A 173 -16.49 -5.92 15.86
C ASP A 173 -15.93 -5.54 14.48
N GLU A 174 -15.61 -4.26 14.25
CA GLU A 174 -15.00 -3.81 12.98
C GLU A 174 -13.64 -4.47 12.75
N ALA A 175 -12.77 -4.50 13.76
CA ALA A 175 -11.45 -5.12 13.64
C ALA A 175 -11.58 -6.62 13.37
N PHE A 176 -12.50 -7.31 14.07
CA PHE A 176 -12.75 -8.73 13.85
C PHE A 176 -13.27 -9.02 12.44
N GLN A 177 -14.20 -8.20 11.95
CA GLN A 177 -14.77 -8.31 10.60
C GLN A 177 -13.70 -8.16 9.51
N VAL A 178 -12.78 -7.21 9.68
CA VAL A 178 -11.69 -6.95 8.73
C VAL A 178 -10.62 -8.05 8.79
N GLU A 179 -10.07 -8.30 9.99
CA GLU A 179 -8.92 -9.19 10.19
C GLU A 179 -9.27 -10.68 10.00
N PHE A 180 -10.46 -11.11 10.42
CA PHE A 180 -10.83 -12.54 10.41
C PHE A 180 -11.89 -12.92 9.39
N LEU A 181 -12.82 -12.02 9.07
CA LEU A 181 -13.95 -12.33 8.17
C LEU A 181 -13.78 -11.77 6.74
N CYS A 182 -12.64 -11.14 6.45
CA CYS A 182 -12.34 -10.50 5.16
C CYS A 182 -13.39 -9.44 4.74
N ASN A 183 -14.11 -8.85 5.70
CA ASN A 183 -15.15 -7.87 5.44
C ASN A 183 -14.57 -6.46 5.42
N VAL A 184 -14.06 -6.07 4.25
CA VAL A 184 -13.46 -4.74 4.03
C VAL A 184 -14.43 -3.57 4.23
N ASN A 185 -15.74 -3.80 4.09
CA ASN A 185 -16.73 -2.73 4.25
C ASN A 185 -16.80 -2.26 5.71
N ALA A 186 -16.47 -3.13 6.68
CA ALA A 186 -16.40 -2.78 8.09
C ALA A 186 -15.29 -1.74 8.37
N ALA A 187 -14.21 -1.71 7.59
CA ALA A 187 -13.13 -0.71 7.70
C ALA A 187 -13.57 0.71 7.30
N THR A 188 -14.64 0.84 6.49
CA THR A 188 -15.12 2.13 6.00
C THR A 188 -15.83 2.95 7.09
N THR A 189 -16.14 2.32 8.24
CA THR A 189 -16.84 2.92 9.37
C THR A 189 -16.07 4.09 10.01
N GLY A 190 -14.75 4.16 9.86
CA GLY A 190 -13.92 5.30 10.31
C GLY A 190 -13.99 6.55 9.39
N LYS A 191 -14.56 6.43 8.20
CA LYS A 191 -14.66 7.53 7.22
C LYS A 191 -15.98 8.31 7.41
N ILE A 192 -16.14 8.93 8.58
CA ILE A 192 -17.40 9.57 9.02
C ILE A 192 -17.92 10.61 8.01
N LEU A 193 -17.04 11.31 7.30
CA LEU A 193 -17.41 12.39 6.38
C LEU A 193 -17.70 11.95 4.94
N LEU A 194 -17.27 10.75 4.54
CA LEU A 194 -17.37 10.29 3.14
C LEU A 194 -18.80 10.15 2.61
N PRO A 195 -19.77 9.63 3.40
CA PRO A 195 -21.17 9.61 2.99
C PRO A 195 -21.78 11.01 2.76
N TYR A 196 -21.17 12.05 3.34
CA TYR A 196 -21.63 13.44 3.22
C TYR A 196 -20.88 14.22 2.13
N MET A 197 -19.86 13.63 1.49
CA MET A 197 -19.15 14.27 0.39
C MET A 197 -19.99 14.25 -0.88
N VAL A 198 -20.50 15.42 -1.29
CA VAL A 198 -21.16 15.59 -2.58
C VAL A 198 -20.15 16.17 -3.56
N ASN A 199 -19.64 15.38 -4.51
CA ASN A 199 -18.62 15.82 -5.48
C ASN A 199 -18.94 17.14 -6.20
N LYS A 200 -20.22 17.46 -6.41
CA LYS A 200 -20.64 18.74 -7.02
C LYS A 200 -20.32 19.97 -6.18
N GLN A 201 -20.09 19.81 -4.88
CA GLN A 201 -19.72 20.88 -3.94
C GLN A 201 -18.19 21.16 -3.96
N ILE A 202 -17.39 20.28 -4.58
CA ILE A 202 -15.95 20.47 -4.74
C ILE A 202 -15.70 21.18 -6.07
N THR A 203 -15.66 22.51 -6.02
CA THR A 203 -15.49 23.35 -7.22
C THR A 203 -14.67 24.60 -6.89
N LYS A 204 -14.34 25.39 -7.90
CA LYS A 204 -13.76 26.72 -7.69
C LYS A 204 -14.84 27.64 -7.13
N VAL A 205 -14.56 28.21 -5.96
CA VAL A 205 -15.45 29.15 -5.29
C VAL A 205 -14.68 30.47 -5.11
N PRO A 206 -14.99 31.52 -5.89
CA PRO A 206 -14.29 32.80 -5.76
C PRO A 206 -14.71 33.52 -4.47
N TYR A 207 -13.82 34.37 -3.97
CA TYR A 207 -14.14 35.35 -2.93
C TYR A 207 -15.18 36.35 -3.44
N ASP A 208 -16.17 36.67 -2.62
CA ASP A 208 -17.23 37.65 -2.91
C ASP A 208 -17.08 38.89 -2.02
N PRO A 209 -16.69 40.06 -2.56
CA PRO A 209 -16.59 41.30 -1.77
C PRO A 209 -17.91 41.77 -1.14
N ALA A 210 -19.06 41.32 -1.63
CA ALA A 210 -20.37 41.63 -1.07
C ALA A 210 -20.82 40.61 0.01
N GLY A 211 -20.07 39.52 0.18
CA GLY A 211 -20.30 38.51 1.22
C GLY A 211 -19.84 38.97 2.61
N SER A 212 -19.94 38.05 3.58
CA SER A 212 -19.47 38.33 4.95
C SER A 212 -17.94 38.44 5.00
N ALA A 213 -17.38 39.04 6.06
CA ALA A 213 -15.94 38.99 6.26
C ALA A 213 -15.42 37.53 6.29
N PRO A 214 -14.28 37.23 5.63
CA PRO A 214 -13.67 35.92 5.72
C PRO A 214 -13.34 35.56 7.18
N VAL A 215 -13.59 34.30 7.54
CA VAL A 215 -13.22 33.73 8.83
C VAL A 215 -12.15 32.67 8.61
N THR A 216 -11.28 32.50 9.61
CA THR A 216 -10.22 31.48 9.57
C THR A 216 -10.45 30.46 10.67
N ALA A 217 -10.20 29.19 10.36
CA ALA A 217 -10.25 28.09 11.31
C ALA A 217 -8.88 27.42 11.37
N TRP A 218 -8.40 27.18 12.59
CA TRP A 218 -7.03 26.73 12.83
C TRP A 218 -7.05 25.43 13.62
N ASP A 219 -6.29 24.46 13.13
CA ASP A 219 -5.90 23.27 13.89
C ASP A 219 -4.43 23.43 14.29
N LEU A 220 -4.20 23.52 15.60
CA LEU A 220 -2.92 23.94 16.17
C LEU A 220 -2.03 22.72 16.45
N GLY A 221 -1.01 22.52 15.62
CA GLY A 221 0.06 21.54 15.83
C GLY A 221 1.42 22.23 16.01
N ILE A 222 2.19 21.83 17.03
CA ILE A 222 3.58 22.28 17.23
C ILE A 222 4.58 21.18 16.87
N SER A 223 4.36 19.95 17.36
CA SER A 223 5.11 18.75 16.94
C SER A 223 4.60 18.15 15.64
N ASP A 224 3.30 18.35 15.36
CA ASP A 224 2.61 17.93 14.14
C ASP A 224 2.37 19.14 13.22
N ALA A 225 1.72 18.90 12.08
CA ALA A 225 1.38 19.97 11.15
C ALA A 225 0.33 20.93 11.74
N MET A 226 0.55 22.23 11.61
CA MET A 226 -0.51 23.23 11.79
C MET A 226 -1.28 23.38 10.48
N ALA A 227 -2.60 23.47 10.57
CA ALA A 227 -3.50 23.59 9.42
C ALA A 227 -4.43 24.80 9.58
N VAL A 228 -4.60 25.56 8.50
CA VAL A 228 -5.43 26.76 8.46
C VAL A 228 -6.36 26.71 7.26
N TRP A 229 -7.65 26.88 7.52
CA TRP A 229 -8.69 27.04 6.50
C TRP A 229 -9.20 28.47 6.51
N THR A 230 -9.51 29.01 5.33
CA THR A 230 -10.24 30.28 5.18
C THR A 230 -11.60 30.01 4.56
N MET A 231 -12.63 30.69 5.06
CA MET A 231 -13.97 30.59 4.50
C MET A 231 -14.73 31.90 4.57
N GLN A 232 -15.73 32.05 3.73
CA GLN A 232 -16.64 33.17 3.72
C GLN A 232 -18.08 32.66 3.71
N MET A 233 -18.97 33.32 4.45
CA MET A 233 -20.41 33.08 4.32
C MET A 233 -20.99 34.02 3.25
N VAL A 234 -21.52 33.44 2.17
CA VAL A 234 -22.28 34.16 1.13
C VAL A 234 -23.75 33.78 1.28
N GLY A 235 -24.53 34.67 1.91
CA GLY A 235 -25.88 34.34 2.35
C GLY A 235 -25.90 33.18 3.34
N ARG A 236 -26.39 32.01 2.91
CA ARG A 236 -26.44 30.76 3.71
C ARG A 236 -25.40 29.73 3.28
N GLU A 237 -24.58 30.05 2.29
CA GLU A 237 -23.63 29.12 1.70
C GLU A 237 -22.22 29.37 2.27
N PRO A 238 -21.59 28.36 2.88
CA PRO A 238 -20.19 28.45 3.28
C PRO A 238 -19.30 28.22 2.05
N HIS A 239 -18.52 29.24 1.70
CA HIS A 239 -17.51 29.19 0.66
C HIS A 239 -16.15 28.96 1.30
N ILE A 240 -15.59 27.74 1.16
CA ILE A 240 -14.22 27.45 1.57
C ILE A 240 -13.27 27.98 0.49
N LEU A 241 -12.44 28.95 0.85
CA LEU A 241 -11.65 29.73 -0.11
C LEU A 241 -10.24 29.15 -0.28
N ASP A 242 -9.51 28.96 0.81
CA ASP A 242 -8.14 28.44 0.79
C ASP A 242 -7.84 27.51 1.97
N PHE A 243 -6.79 26.72 1.80
CA PHE A 243 -6.25 25.80 2.78
C PHE A 243 -4.73 25.85 2.78
N HIS A 244 -4.11 25.87 3.95
CA HIS A 244 -2.68 25.72 4.09
C HIS A 244 -2.33 24.84 5.27
N GLN A 245 -1.34 23.98 5.08
CA GLN A 245 -0.84 23.08 6.11
C GLN A 245 0.68 23.00 6.05
N GLN A 246 1.33 23.12 7.20
CA GLN A 246 2.78 22.99 7.28
C GLN A 246 3.25 22.52 8.67
N SER A 247 4.31 21.70 8.70
CA SER A 247 4.97 21.25 9.93
C SER A 247 6.28 21.98 10.18
N GLY A 248 6.66 22.12 11.45
CA GLY A 248 7.99 22.60 11.83
C GLY A 248 8.26 24.09 11.57
N VAL A 249 7.20 24.89 11.36
CA VAL A 249 7.27 26.34 11.17
C VAL A 249 6.52 27.05 12.30
N ALA A 250 6.92 28.29 12.61
CA ALA A 250 6.30 29.09 13.66
C ALA A 250 5.01 29.78 13.17
N LEU A 251 4.26 30.37 14.11
CA LEU A 251 2.95 30.98 13.84
C LEU A 251 3.03 32.17 12.88
N ASP A 252 4.13 32.93 12.92
CA ASP A 252 4.39 34.09 12.05
C ASP A 252 4.37 33.72 10.56
N TYR A 253 4.84 32.52 10.20
CA TYR A 253 4.76 32.00 8.85
C TYR A 253 3.31 31.92 8.34
N PHE A 254 2.38 31.45 9.17
CA PHE A 254 0.96 31.35 8.80
C PHE A 254 0.29 32.72 8.74
N VAL A 255 0.68 33.65 9.63
CA VAL A 255 0.21 35.05 9.58
C VAL A 255 0.69 35.74 8.30
N GLU A 256 1.93 35.52 7.87
CA GLU A 256 2.46 36.05 6.62
C GLU A 256 1.72 35.47 5.41
N TRP A 257 1.43 34.16 5.43
CA TRP A 257 0.63 33.51 4.40
C TRP A 257 -0.77 34.13 4.30
N LEU A 258 -1.47 34.30 5.42
CA LEU A 258 -2.78 34.97 5.45
C LEU A 258 -2.70 36.38 4.89
N GLY A 259 -1.67 37.15 5.22
CA GLY A 259 -1.48 38.52 4.72
C GLY A 259 -1.26 38.63 3.21
N LYS A 260 -0.94 37.53 2.52
CA LYS A 260 -0.75 37.47 1.07
C LYS A 260 -2.02 37.09 0.31
N LEU A 261 -3.07 36.65 1.01
CA LEU A 261 -4.32 36.24 0.38
C LEU A 261 -5.04 37.47 -0.23
N PRO A 262 -5.74 37.30 -1.36
CA PRO A 262 -6.32 38.41 -2.11
C PRO A 262 -7.41 39.18 -1.33
N TYR A 263 -7.95 38.57 -0.28
CA TYR A 263 -9.00 39.13 0.59
C TYR A 263 -8.50 39.49 1.99
N ALA A 264 -7.18 39.54 2.21
CA ALA A 264 -6.59 39.94 3.51
C ALA A 264 -6.67 41.45 3.78
N ARG A 265 -6.97 42.26 2.76
CA ARG A 265 -7.03 43.73 2.81
C ARG A 265 -8.34 44.21 2.20
N SER A 266 -9.44 44.13 2.96
CA SER A 266 -10.75 44.61 2.52
C SER A 266 -11.15 45.95 3.13
N ASP A 267 -10.21 46.73 3.67
CA ASP A 267 -10.46 48.08 4.21
C ASP A 267 -9.49 49.11 3.58
N GLU A 268 -9.75 49.51 2.33
CA GLU A 268 -9.46 50.88 1.90
C GLU A 268 -10.80 51.63 1.88
N VAL A 269 -11.18 52.13 3.05
CA VAL A 269 -12.18 53.19 3.16
C VAL A 269 -11.59 54.41 2.45
N GLN A 270 -12.26 54.86 1.39
CA GLN A 270 -12.03 56.15 0.76
C GLN A 270 -12.11 57.25 1.84
N ALA A 271 -10.97 57.84 2.17
CA ALA A 271 -10.93 59.09 2.92
C ALA A 271 -11.15 60.25 1.93
N GLU A 272 -12.34 60.87 2.00
CA GLU A 272 -12.53 62.28 1.61
C GLU A 272 -11.92 63.21 2.68
#